data_AF-A0A7X6A6N6-F1
#
_entry.id   AF-A0A7X6A6N6-F1
#
_cell.length_a   1.000
_cell.length_b   1.000
_cell.length_c   1.000
_cell.angle_alpha   90.00
_cell.angle_beta   90.00
_cell.angle_gamma   90.00
#
_symmetry.space_group_name_H-M   'P 1'
#
loop_
_entity.id
_entity.type
_entity.pdbx_description
1 polymer ?
#
loop_
_entity_poly.entity_id
_entity_poly.type
_entity_poly.pdbx_seq_one_letter_code
_entity_poly.pdbx_strand_id
1 'polypeptide(L)'
;ITMAAVKGLLAPVVEGAVSYVNALTLAAARGVTVEEGRSSESSPFAGQLRLTLETDSGTTTTAGTLYGPDRPRLVEVDGTAIELRPQGHMLFIRNRDVPGVVGKIGTILGRANVNIAGFHLGRARGDACAVSILTTDSAVPTEAVDEIRGIEHLLVARTLCI
;
A
#
# COMPACT_ATOMS: atom_id res chain seq x y z
N ILE A 1 -10.58 14.11 8.44
CA ILE A 1 -10.00 12.98 7.68
C ILE A 1 -8.90 13.46 6.74
N THR A 2 -9.21 14.43 5.87
CA THR A 2 -8.28 15.02 4.89
C THR A 2 -6.91 15.42 5.47
N MET A 3 -6.87 16.17 6.58
CA MET A 3 -5.60 16.54 7.22
C MET A 3 -4.77 15.31 7.67
N ALA A 4 -5.41 14.24 8.12
CA ALA A 4 -4.73 13.02 8.52
C ALA A 4 -4.15 12.27 7.32
N ALA A 5 -4.90 12.21 6.21
CA ALA A 5 -4.45 11.62 4.96
C ALA A 5 -3.25 12.38 4.37
N VAL A 6 -3.35 13.71 4.31
CA VAL A 6 -2.26 14.57 3.80
C VAL A 6 -1.02 14.49 4.70
N LYS A 7 -1.20 14.50 6.03
CA LYS A 7 -0.09 14.27 6.97
C LYS A 7 0.59 12.92 6.70
N GLY A 8 -0.19 11.85 6.55
CA GLY A 8 0.33 10.50 6.28
C GLY A 8 1.08 10.40 4.94
N LEU A 9 0.59 11.09 3.91
CA LEU A 9 1.26 11.19 2.61
C LEU A 9 2.60 11.93 2.69
N LEU A 10 2.64 13.04 3.43
CA LEU A 10 3.81 13.94 3.45
C LEU A 10 4.89 13.53 4.45
N ALA A 11 4.52 12.94 5.59
CA ALA A 11 5.47 12.62 6.67
C ALA A 11 6.70 11.79 6.23
N PRO A 12 6.58 10.81 5.30
CA PRO A 12 7.74 10.02 4.86
C PRO A 12 8.68 10.76 3.89
N VAL A 13 8.23 11.86 3.27
CA VAL A 13 8.95 12.54 2.15
C VAL A 13 9.35 13.98 2.47
N VAL A 14 8.85 14.53 3.57
CA VAL A 14 9.15 15.89 4.01
C VAL A 14 10.14 15.85 5.17
N GLU A 15 11.24 16.59 5.04
CA GLU A 15 12.14 16.85 6.16
C GLU A 15 11.44 17.75 7.20
N GLY A 16 11.47 17.33 8.46
CA GLY A 16 10.87 18.04 9.59
C GLY A 16 9.49 17.51 10.02
N ALA A 17 8.86 18.20 10.97
CA ALA A 17 7.63 17.73 11.59
C ALA A 17 6.39 18.08 10.74
N VAL A 18 5.73 17.05 10.20
CA VAL A 18 4.38 17.17 9.62
C VAL A 18 3.34 16.92 10.70
N SER A 19 2.51 17.92 10.97
CA SER A 19 1.45 17.95 11.97
C SER A 19 0.07 18.11 11.30
N TYR A 20 -1.00 17.89 12.05
CA TYR A 20 -2.36 18.16 11.54
C TYR A 20 -2.59 19.64 11.21
N VAL A 21 -1.82 20.55 11.83
CA VAL A 21 -1.97 21.99 11.64
C VAL A 21 -1.29 22.47 10.35
N ASN A 22 -0.09 21.96 10.05
CA ASN A 22 0.70 22.43 8.91
C ASN A 22 0.62 21.53 7.66
N ALA A 23 -0.03 20.35 7.72
CA ALA A 23 -0.07 19.40 6.60
C ALA A 23 -0.59 20.00 5.29
N LEU A 24 -1.72 20.73 5.33
CA LEU A 24 -2.31 21.33 4.13
C LEU A 24 -1.45 22.48 3.58
N THR A 25 -0.88 23.30 4.46
CA THR A 25 0.05 24.37 4.06
C THR A 25 1.30 23.81 3.41
N LEU A 26 1.86 22.72 3.96
CA LEU A 26 3.02 22.03 3.40
C LEU A 26 2.73 21.37 2.05
N ALA A 27 1.51 20.85 1.86
CA ALA A 27 1.05 20.31 0.58
C ALA A 27 0.98 21.41 -0.48
N ALA A 28 0.29 22.50 -0.18
CA ALA A 28 0.15 23.64 -1.09
C ALA A 28 1.51 24.26 -1.46
N ALA A 29 2.42 24.41 -0.50
CA ALA A 29 3.78 24.90 -0.74
C ALA A 29 4.60 24.01 -1.68
N ARG A 30 4.19 22.75 -1.87
CA ARG A 30 4.81 21.78 -2.78
C ARG A 30 4.02 21.59 -4.08
N GLY A 31 3.00 22.42 -4.32
CA GLY A 31 2.15 22.31 -5.51
C GLY A 31 1.21 21.11 -5.49
N VAL A 32 0.96 20.50 -4.32
CA VAL A 32 -0.01 19.41 -4.19
C VAL A 32 -1.39 20.01 -3.97
N THR A 33 -2.26 19.86 -4.97
CA THR A 33 -3.69 20.17 -4.85
C THR A 33 -4.40 19.07 -4.07
N VAL A 34 -5.27 19.45 -3.13
CA VAL A 34 -6.03 18.51 -2.30
C VAL A 34 -7.51 18.73 -2.56
N GLU A 35 -8.20 17.68 -3.00
CA GLU A 35 -9.64 17.67 -3.21
C GLU A 35 -10.30 16.66 -2.25
N GLU A 36 -11.45 17.03 -1.66
CA GLU A 36 -12.27 16.16 -0.81
C GLU A 36 -13.66 16.02 -1.42
N GLY A 37 -14.12 14.78 -1.59
CA GLY A 37 -15.47 14.45 -2.03
C GLY A 37 -16.16 13.49 -1.07
N ARG A 38 -17.50 13.50 -1.08
CA ARG A 38 -18.34 12.52 -0.39
C ARG A 38 -19.36 11.97 -1.36
N SER A 39 -19.55 10.66 -1.33
CA SER A 39 -20.54 9.97 -2.15
C SER A 39 -21.43 9.13 -1.23
N SER A 40 -22.71 9.06 -1.57
CA SER A 40 -23.68 8.13 -0.95
C SER A 40 -23.92 6.90 -1.81
N GLU A 41 -23.08 6.67 -2.82
CA GLU A 41 -23.14 5.46 -3.63
C GLU A 41 -22.94 4.21 -2.79
N SER A 42 -23.57 3.12 -3.24
CA SER A 42 -23.43 1.82 -2.60
C SER A 42 -21.98 1.36 -2.64
N SER A 43 -21.37 1.20 -1.47
CA SER A 43 -20.08 0.56 -1.28
C SER A 43 -20.29 -0.82 -0.64
N PRO A 44 -19.41 -1.81 -0.90
CA PRO A 44 -19.44 -3.09 -0.18
C PRO A 44 -19.30 -2.94 1.35
N PHE A 45 -18.88 -1.78 1.83
CA PHE A 45 -18.65 -1.48 3.24
C PHE A 45 -19.54 -0.34 3.73
N ALA A 46 -19.96 -0.40 4.99
CA ALA A 46 -20.79 0.62 5.63
C ALA A 46 -20.14 2.02 5.65
N GLY A 47 -18.80 2.08 5.63
CA GLY A 47 -18.04 3.29 5.42
C GLY A 47 -16.73 2.96 4.72
N GLN A 48 -16.35 3.78 3.73
CA GLN A 48 -15.13 3.59 2.97
C GLN A 48 -14.44 4.94 2.77
N LEU A 49 -13.12 4.95 2.94
CA LEU A 49 -12.27 6.08 2.56
C LEU A 49 -11.42 5.64 1.37
N ARG A 50 -11.49 6.41 0.27
CA ARG A 50 -10.63 6.24 -0.90
C ARG A 50 -9.64 7.39 -0.96
N LEU A 51 -8.37 7.07 -1.18
CA LEU A 51 -7.32 8.04 -1.48
C LEU A 51 -6.85 7.80 -2.90
N THR A 52 -6.78 8.88 -3.68
CA THR A 52 -6.25 8.89 -5.04
C THR A 52 -5.07 9.84 -5.06
N LEU A 53 -3.92 9.37 -5.53
CA LEU A 53 -2.74 10.19 -5.77
C LEU A 53 -2.47 10.21 -7.26
N GLU A 54 -2.54 11.38 -7.86
CA GLU A 54 -2.22 11.61 -9.26
C GLU A 54 -0.87 12.33 -9.36
N THR A 55 0.00 11.81 -10.22
CA THR A 55 1.33 12.34 -10.51
C THR A 55 1.55 12.33 -12.02
N ASP A 56 2.63 12.95 -12.47
CA ASP A 56 3.13 12.81 -13.84
C ASP A 56 3.45 11.35 -14.22
N SER A 57 3.83 10.53 -13.24
CA SER A 57 4.10 9.10 -13.42
C SER A 57 2.87 8.20 -13.46
N GLY A 58 1.68 8.75 -13.17
CA GLY A 58 0.41 8.03 -13.18
C GLY A 58 -0.41 8.20 -11.90
N THR A 59 -1.47 7.40 -11.82
CA THR A 59 -2.46 7.44 -10.73
C THR A 59 -2.40 6.17 -9.89
N THR A 60 -2.31 6.35 -8.57
CA THR A 60 -2.41 5.28 -7.58
C THR A 60 -3.65 5.49 -6.73
N THR A 61 -4.38 4.42 -6.46
CA THR A 61 -5.58 4.48 -5.61
C THR A 61 -5.50 3.47 -4.49
N THR A 62 -6.04 3.81 -3.33
CA THR A 62 -6.24 2.84 -2.26
C THR A 62 -7.53 3.12 -1.51
N ALA A 63 -8.18 2.08 -1.03
CA ALA A 63 -9.36 2.21 -0.20
C ALA A 63 -9.22 1.45 1.11
N GLY A 64 -9.73 2.07 2.17
CA GLY A 64 -9.79 1.49 3.51
C GLY A 64 -11.16 1.62 4.14
N THR A 65 -11.41 0.81 5.16
CA THR A 65 -12.65 0.81 5.95
C THR A 65 -12.33 0.49 7.42
N LEU A 66 -13.31 0.65 8.30
CA LEU A 66 -13.24 0.27 9.71
C LEU A 66 -14.23 -0.87 9.96
N TYR A 67 -13.74 -2.01 10.44
CA TYR A 67 -14.59 -3.12 10.88
C TYR A 67 -14.94 -2.95 12.36
N GLY A 68 -16.07 -2.31 12.65
CA GLY A 68 -16.34 -1.84 14.02
C GLY A 68 -15.47 -0.62 14.38
N PRO A 69 -15.30 -0.29 15.66
CA PRO A 69 -14.74 1.02 16.05
C PRO A 69 -13.21 1.17 15.83
N ASP A 70 -12.43 0.08 15.88
CA ASP A 70 -10.96 0.15 16.02
C ASP A 70 -10.19 -0.89 15.18
N ARG A 71 -10.81 -1.43 14.13
CA ARG A 71 -10.19 -2.45 13.27
C ARG A 71 -10.06 -1.93 11.83
N PRO A 72 -9.01 -1.15 11.52
CA PRO A 72 -8.79 -0.67 10.17
C PRO A 72 -8.47 -1.81 9.23
N ARG A 73 -9.05 -1.74 8.04
CA ARG A 73 -8.80 -2.66 6.93
C ARG A 73 -8.43 -1.87 5.68
N LEU A 74 -7.33 -2.24 5.06
CA LEU A 74 -7.10 -1.95 3.65
C LEU A 74 -7.96 -2.93 2.86
N VAL A 75 -8.78 -2.42 1.94
CA VAL A 75 -9.74 -3.21 1.16
C VAL A 75 -9.48 -3.15 -0.35
N GLU A 76 -8.69 -2.18 -0.80
CA GLU A 76 -8.35 -2.03 -2.21
C GLU A 76 -7.01 -1.32 -2.41
N VAL A 77 -6.26 -1.75 -3.42
CA VAL A 77 -5.09 -1.03 -3.95
C VAL A 77 -5.12 -1.11 -5.48
N ASP A 78 -5.03 0.04 -6.15
CA ASP A 78 -5.04 0.17 -7.61
C ASP A 78 -6.19 -0.61 -8.28
N GLY A 79 -7.41 -0.44 -7.78
CA GLY A 79 -8.60 -1.14 -8.27
C GLY A 79 -8.63 -2.64 -7.96
N THR A 80 -7.61 -3.17 -7.31
CA THR A 80 -7.51 -4.58 -6.93
C THR A 80 -8.01 -4.76 -5.50
N ALA A 81 -9.06 -5.58 -5.33
CA ALA A 81 -9.58 -5.95 -4.03
C ALA A 81 -8.53 -6.76 -3.23
N ILE A 82 -8.24 -6.31 -2.01
CA ILE A 82 -7.29 -6.95 -1.10
C ILE A 82 -7.73 -6.68 0.33
N GLU A 83 -7.72 -7.66 1.24
CA GLU A 83 -8.15 -7.43 2.63
C GLU A 83 -7.00 -7.68 3.61
N LEU A 84 -6.53 -6.63 4.29
CA LEU A 84 -5.56 -6.77 5.37
C LEU A 84 -5.70 -5.68 6.44
N ARG A 85 -5.14 -5.95 7.63
CA ARG A 85 -4.91 -4.90 8.65
C ARG A 85 -3.55 -4.26 8.36
N PRO A 86 -3.46 -2.95 8.09
CA PRO A 86 -2.18 -2.28 7.90
C PRO A 86 -1.46 -2.14 9.25
N GLN A 87 -0.43 -2.96 9.50
CA GLN A 87 0.31 -2.96 10.75
C GLN A 87 1.71 -3.57 10.57
N GLY A 88 2.70 -3.00 11.24
CA GLY A 88 4.03 -3.60 11.35
C GLY A 88 4.80 -3.56 10.04
N HIS A 89 5.60 -4.60 9.81
CA HIS A 89 6.41 -4.71 8.60
C HIS A 89 5.60 -5.34 7.47
N MET A 90 5.60 -4.69 6.32
CA MET A 90 4.91 -5.15 5.14
C MET A 90 5.80 -5.05 3.91
N LEU A 91 5.58 -5.94 2.95
CA LEU A 91 6.19 -5.92 1.63
C LEU A 91 5.07 -5.86 0.58
N PHE A 92 4.95 -4.70 -0.07
CA PHE A 92 4.07 -4.49 -1.20
C PHE A 92 4.75 -4.96 -2.48
N ILE A 93 4.03 -5.77 -3.25
CA ILE A 93 4.51 -6.37 -4.48
C ILE A 93 3.45 -6.21 -5.57
N ARG A 94 3.87 -5.83 -6.77
CA ARG A 94 3.09 -5.93 -7.99
C ARG A 94 3.86 -6.80 -8.98
N ASN A 95 3.22 -7.81 -9.54
CA ASN A 95 3.84 -8.77 -10.46
C ASN A 95 2.85 -9.22 -11.54
N ARG A 96 3.34 -9.86 -12.60
CA ARG A 96 2.45 -10.61 -13.51
C ARG A 96 1.98 -11.90 -12.85
N ASP A 97 0.72 -12.25 -13.04
CA ASP A 97 0.10 -13.44 -12.46
C ASP A 97 0.51 -14.71 -13.23
N VAL A 98 1.75 -15.14 -13.02
CA VAL A 98 2.34 -16.33 -13.66
C VAL A 98 2.91 -17.29 -12.61
N PRO A 99 2.96 -18.60 -12.90
CA PRO A 99 3.46 -19.60 -11.96
C PRO A 99 4.89 -19.30 -11.46
N GLY A 100 5.12 -19.55 -10.17
CA GLY A 100 6.46 -19.52 -9.56
C GLY A 100 6.89 -18.19 -8.93
N VAL A 101 6.25 -17.05 -9.24
CA VAL A 101 6.63 -15.74 -8.65
C VAL A 101 6.52 -15.75 -7.12
N VAL A 102 5.38 -16.20 -6.58
CA VAL A 102 5.13 -16.28 -5.13
C VAL A 102 6.14 -17.21 -4.45
N GLY A 103 6.44 -18.36 -5.06
CA GLY A 103 7.41 -19.31 -4.52
C GLY A 103 8.82 -18.74 -4.45
N LYS A 104 9.26 -18.00 -5.49
CA LYS A 104 10.56 -17.31 -5.49
C LYS A 104 10.66 -16.28 -4.36
N ILE A 105 9.62 -15.47 -4.16
CA ILE A 105 9.55 -14.48 -3.06
C ILE A 105 9.69 -15.19 -1.71
N GLY A 106 8.90 -16.24 -1.47
CA GLY A 106 8.96 -17.02 -0.23
C GLY A 106 10.35 -17.62 0.04
N THR A 107 11.00 -18.15 -1.00
CA THR A 107 12.37 -18.69 -0.89
C THR A 107 13.41 -17.61 -0.57
N ILE A 108 13.30 -16.40 -1.12
CA ILE A 108 14.18 -15.28 -0.77
C ILE A 108 13.99 -14.89 0.70
N LEU A 109 12.74 -14.68 1.13
CA LEU A 109 12.45 -14.31 2.52
C LEU A 109 12.89 -15.39 3.51
N GLY A 110 12.69 -16.67 3.18
CA GLY A 110 13.15 -17.80 4.00
C GLY A 110 14.68 -17.85 4.13
N ARG A 111 15.43 -17.61 3.05
CA ARG A 111 16.91 -17.50 3.09
C ARG A 111 17.38 -16.32 3.93
N ALA A 112 16.62 -15.22 3.92
CA ALA A 112 16.86 -14.06 4.76
C ALA A 112 16.38 -14.24 6.21
N ASN A 113 15.87 -15.42 6.57
CA ASN A 113 15.30 -15.71 7.90
C ASN A 113 14.17 -14.74 8.31
N VAL A 114 13.34 -14.33 7.35
CA VAL A 114 12.18 -13.47 7.56
C VAL A 114 10.91 -14.31 7.46
N ASN A 115 10.17 -14.42 8.56
CA ASN A 115 8.89 -15.13 8.59
C ASN A 115 7.76 -14.27 7.99
N ILE A 116 6.83 -14.93 7.29
CA ILE A 116 5.63 -14.31 6.70
C ILE A 116 4.47 -14.53 7.66
N ALA A 117 3.98 -13.45 8.27
CA ALA A 117 2.84 -13.46 9.17
C ALA A 117 1.49 -13.50 8.43
N GLY A 118 1.47 -13.00 7.19
CA GLY A 118 0.27 -12.93 6.38
C GLY A 118 0.60 -12.71 4.91
N PHE A 119 -0.22 -13.28 4.05
CA PHE A 119 -0.09 -13.19 2.60
C PHE A 119 -1.42 -12.76 2.01
N HIS A 120 -1.50 -11.54 1.50
CA HIS A 120 -2.71 -10.96 0.95
C HIS A 120 -2.54 -10.78 -0.55
N LEU A 121 -3.30 -11.52 -1.34
CA LEU A 121 -3.22 -11.51 -2.80
C LEU A 121 -4.53 -11.00 -3.39
N GLY A 122 -4.43 -9.97 -4.21
CA GLY A 122 -5.50 -9.51 -5.07
C GLY A 122 -5.12 -9.69 -6.53
N ARG A 123 -6.09 -10.04 -7.37
CA ARG A 123 -5.91 -10.15 -8.82
C ARG A 123 -6.83 -9.16 -9.50
N ALA A 124 -6.28 -8.31 -10.37
CA ALA A 124 -7.09 -7.39 -11.15
C ALA A 124 -7.95 -8.17 -12.15
N ARG A 125 -9.18 -7.72 -12.40
CA ARG A 125 -10.00 -8.28 -13.48
C ARG A 125 -9.51 -7.73 -14.81
N GLY A 126 -8.97 -8.58 -15.67
CA GLY A 126 -8.59 -8.25 -17.04
C GLY A 126 -7.12 -7.87 -17.23
N ASP A 127 -6.45 -7.41 -16.18
CA ASP A 127 -5.00 -7.22 -16.19
C ASP A 127 -4.30 -8.52 -15.76
N ALA A 128 -3.31 -8.96 -16.53
CA ALA A 128 -2.46 -10.11 -16.18
C ALA A 128 -1.53 -9.82 -14.97
N CYS A 129 -1.90 -8.87 -14.11
CA CYS A 129 -1.15 -8.42 -12.95
C CYS A 129 -1.86 -8.81 -11.65
N ALA A 130 -1.05 -9.13 -10.65
CA ALA A 130 -1.46 -9.35 -9.28
C ALA A 130 -0.82 -8.31 -8.36
N VAL A 131 -1.54 -7.95 -7.31
CA VAL A 131 -1.05 -7.16 -6.19
C VAL A 131 -0.96 -8.07 -4.98
N SER A 132 0.21 -8.15 -4.37
CA SER A 132 0.42 -8.91 -3.13
C SER A 132 0.93 -7.98 -2.04
N ILE A 133 0.42 -8.14 -0.83
CA ILE A 133 0.99 -7.53 0.37
C ILE A 133 1.30 -8.66 1.34
N LEU A 134 2.57 -8.80 1.69
CA LEU A 134 3.03 -9.72 2.71
C LEU A 134 3.22 -8.94 4.00
N THR A 135 2.68 -9.41 5.11
CA THR A 135 3.07 -8.94 6.45
C THR A 135 4.17 -9.85 6.97
N THR A 136 5.21 -9.27 7.57
CA THR A 136 6.38 -9.99 8.08
C THR A 136 6.60 -9.68 9.55
N ASP A 137 7.17 -10.65 10.27
CA ASP A 137 7.45 -10.49 11.71
C ASP A 137 8.59 -9.50 11.99
N SER A 138 9.46 -9.28 11.00
CA SER A 138 10.60 -8.38 11.04
C SER A 138 10.73 -7.57 9.75
N ALA A 139 11.53 -6.51 9.80
CA ALA A 139 11.86 -5.74 8.60
C ALA A 139 12.57 -6.62 7.57
N VAL A 140 12.14 -6.55 6.31
CA VAL A 140 12.79 -7.27 5.21
C VAL A 140 14.13 -6.59 4.92
N PRO A 141 15.28 -7.30 4.99
CA PRO A 141 16.58 -6.74 4.68
C PRO A 141 16.64 -6.16 3.26
N THR A 142 17.36 -5.05 3.07
CA THR A 142 17.49 -4.39 1.76
C THR A 142 17.99 -5.35 0.68
N GLU A 143 18.97 -6.21 1.00
CA GLU A 143 19.51 -7.23 0.10
C GLU A 143 18.43 -8.19 -0.41
N ALA A 144 17.52 -8.63 0.47
CA ALA A 144 16.41 -9.49 0.10
C ALA A 144 15.39 -8.75 -0.78
N VAL A 145 15.11 -7.47 -0.49
CA VAL A 145 14.24 -6.65 -1.34
C VAL A 145 14.84 -6.48 -2.74
N ASP A 146 16.14 -6.27 -2.84
CA ASP A 146 16.83 -6.11 -4.12
C ASP A 146 16.87 -7.42 -4.91
N GLU A 147 17.05 -8.57 -4.25
CA GLU A 147 16.91 -9.88 -4.89
C GLU A 147 15.48 -10.10 -5.41
N ILE A 148 14.46 -9.71 -4.63
CA ILE A 148 13.05 -9.78 -5.05
C ILE A 148 12.80 -8.93 -6.29
N ARG A 149 13.36 -7.70 -6.36
CA ARG A 149 13.27 -6.82 -7.52
C ARG A 149 13.88 -7.42 -8.80
N GLY A 150 14.83 -8.34 -8.65
CA GLY A 150 15.43 -9.08 -9.76
C GLY A 150 14.59 -10.24 -10.29
N ILE A 151 13.47 -10.59 -9.65
CA ILE A 151 12.60 -11.69 -10.11
C ILE A 151 11.95 -11.31 -11.45
N GLU A 152 12.10 -12.19 -12.44
CA GLU A 152 11.36 -12.10 -13.70
C GLU A 152 9.85 -11.97 -13.46
N HIS A 153 9.21 -11.02 -14.15
CA HIS A 153 7.80 -10.66 -14.02
C HIS A 153 7.40 -9.90 -12.75
N LEU A 154 8.34 -9.54 -11.89
CA LEU A 154 8.09 -8.58 -10.82
C LEU A 154 8.14 -7.15 -11.37
N LEU A 155 7.15 -6.33 -11.03
CA LEU A 155 7.01 -4.96 -11.52
C LEU A 155 7.40 -3.95 -10.44
N VAL A 156 6.98 -4.21 -9.19
CA VAL A 156 7.26 -3.34 -8.05
C VAL A 156 7.50 -4.21 -6.81
N ALA A 157 8.50 -3.85 -6.01
CA ALA A 157 8.66 -4.31 -4.63
C ALA A 157 9.08 -3.13 -3.72
N ARG A 158 8.27 -2.87 -2.70
CA ARG A 158 8.51 -1.82 -1.70
C ARG A 158 8.17 -2.30 -0.30
N THR A 159 9.06 -2.03 0.64
CA THR A 159 8.80 -2.21 2.07
C THR A 159 7.95 -1.06 2.59
N LEU A 160 6.96 -1.39 3.42
CA LEU A 160 6.09 -0.45 4.12
C LEU A 160 6.19 -0.76 5.61
N CYS A 161 6.29 0.27 6.45
CA CYS A 161 6.29 0.12 7.90
C CYS A 161 5.29 1.11 8.49
N ILE A 162 4.36 0.61 9.32
CA ILE A 162 3.29 1.40 9.95
C ILE A 162 3.24 1.09 11.44
#